data_AF-A0A2V5S4R8-F1
#
_entry.id   AF-A0A2V5S4R8-F1
#
_cell.length_a   1.000
_cell.length_b   1.000
_cell.length_c   1.000
_cell.angle_alpha   90.00
_cell.angle_beta   90.00
_cell.angle_gamma   90.00
#
_symmetry.space_group_name_H-M   'P 1'
#
loop_
_entity.id
_entity.type
_entity.pdbx_description
1 polymer ?
#
loop_
_entity_poly.entity_id
_entity_poly.type
_entity_poly.pdbx_seq_one_letter_code
_entity_poly.pdbx_strand_id
1 'polypeptide(L)' 'EGVRGDTASNVTKPALLETGKTINVPLFIKEGENIKIDTRSGAYMGRA' A
#
# COMPACT_ATOMS: atom_id res chain seq x y z
N GLU A 1 24.50 3.94 -20.59
CA GLU A 1 24.48 2.83 -19.63
C GLU A 1 23.20 2.90 -18.81
N GLY A 2 22.47 1.79 -18.76
CA GLY A 2 21.26 1.46 -17.97
C GLY A 2 20.36 2.59 -17.47
N VAL A 3 19.23 2.79 -18.14
CA VAL A 3 18.10 3.57 -17.63
C VAL A 3 17.69 3.10 -16.23
N ARG A 4 17.48 4.06 -15.34
CA ARG A 4 16.84 3.94 -14.02
C ARG A 4 15.37 3.52 -14.20
N GLY A 5 15.13 2.32 -14.73
CA GLY A 5 13.81 1.81 -15.09
C GLY A 5 13.29 0.82 -14.06
N ASP A 6 12.47 1.33 -13.14
CA ASP A 6 11.19 0.70 -12.79
C ASP A 6 11.20 -0.80 -12.46
N THR A 7 11.84 -1.19 -11.35
CA THR A 7 11.53 -2.48 -10.69
C THR A 7 11.03 -2.30 -9.26
N ALA A 8 10.41 -1.15 -8.97
CA ALA A 8 9.32 -1.18 -8.01
C ALA A 8 8.09 -1.65 -8.80
N SER A 9 8.01 -2.97 -9.03
CA SER A 9 6.74 -3.57 -9.39
C SER A 9 5.79 -3.17 -8.26
N ASN A 10 5.04 -2.09 -8.45
CA ASN A 10 4.14 -1.49 -7.47
C ASN A 10 2.91 -2.39 -7.40
N VAL A 11 3.15 -3.66 -7.09
CA VAL A 11 2.14 -4.67 -6.91
C VAL A 11 1.55 -4.37 -5.56
N THR A 12 0.38 -3.76 -5.62
CA THR A 12 -0.47 -3.56 -4.46
C THR A 12 -1.33 -4.79 -4.28
N LYS A 13 -1.44 -5.28 -3.06
CA LYS A 13 -2.44 -6.30 -2.71
C LYS A 13 -3.67 -5.61 -2.11
N PRO A 14 -4.88 -6.11 -2.39
CA PRO A 14 -6.05 -5.71 -1.62
C PRO A 14 -5.89 -6.20 -0.18
N ALA A 15 -5.82 -5.27 0.77
CA ALA A 15 -5.85 -5.54 2.20
C ALA A 15 -7.18 -5.09 2.79
N LEU A 16 -7.77 -5.97 3.59
CA LEU A 16 -8.94 -5.66 4.41
C LEU A 16 -8.45 -5.00 5.70
N LEU A 17 -8.87 -3.77 5.93
CA LEU A 17 -8.62 -3.07 7.18
C LEU A 17 -9.56 -3.61 8.27
N GLU A 18 -9.19 -3.47 9.54
CA GLU A 18 -10.04 -3.81 10.69
C GLU A 18 -11.38 -3.05 10.70
N THR A 19 -11.44 -1.93 9.96
CA THR A 19 -12.66 -1.15 9.73
C THR A 19 -13.61 -1.74 8.68
N GLY A 20 -13.24 -2.85 8.02
CA GLY A 20 -14.02 -3.49 6.97
C GLY A 20 -13.84 -2.88 5.57
N LYS A 21 -12.95 -1.90 5.40
CA LYS A 21 -12.61 -1.34 4.08
C LYS A 21 -11.50 -2.14 3.41
N THR A 22 -11.71 -2.51 2.15
CA THR A 22 -10.67 -3.09 1.30
C THR A 22 -9.92 -1.98 0.57
N ILE A 23 -8.61 -1.91 0.75
CA ILE A 23 -7.75 -0.91 0.10
C ILE A 23 -6.54 -1.58 -0.57
N ASN A 24 -5.97 -0.91 -1.56
CA ASN A 24 -4.76 -1.39 -2.22
C ASN A 24 -3.54 -0.93 -1.42
N VAL A 25 -2.92 -1.85 -0.68
CA VAL A 25 -1.68 -1.59 0.05
C VAL A 25 -0.51 -2.19 -0.70
N PRO A 26 0.68 -1.58 -0.64
CA PRO A 26 1.87 -2.19 -1.21
C PRO A 26 2.16 -3.57 -0.61
N LEU A 27 2.66 -4.51 -1.41
CA LEU A 27 3.02 -5.86 -0.96
C LEU A 27 4.04 -5.91 0.19
N PHE A 28 4.79 -4.83 0.44
CA PHE A 28 5.76 -4.76 1.53
C PHE A 28 5.14 -4.53 2.91
N ILE A 29 3.84 -4.20 2.99
CA ILE A 29 3.14 -4.01 4.26
C ILE A 29 2.84 -5.37 4.89
N LYS A 30 3.25 -5.54 6.15
CA LYS A 30 3.00 -6.73 6.97
C LYS A 30 1.84 -6.50 7.93
N GLU A 31 1.22 -7.60 8.37
CA GLU A 31 0.20 -7.59 9.42
C GLU A 31 0.81 -7.12 10.74
N GLY A 32 0.21 -6.10 11.37
CA GLY A 32 0.73 -5.46 12.59
C GLY A 32 1.48 -4.13 12.36
N GLU A 33 1.77 -3.77 11.11
CA GLU A 33 2.34 -2.45 10.79
C GLU A 33 1.26 -1.36 10.75
N ASN A 34 1.58 -0.18 11.30
CA ASN A 34 0.69 0.96 11.26
C ASN A 34 0.82 1.69 9.93
N ILE A 35 -0.26 1.67 9.17
CA ILE A 35 -0.35 2.35 7.88
C ILE A 35 -1.35 3.50 7.94
N LYS A 36 -0.97 4.65 7.39
CA LYS A 36 -1.89 5.76 7.15
C LYS A 36 -2.54 5.58 5.78
N ILE A 37 -3.85 5.60 5.81
CA ILE A 37 -4.68 5.38 4.63
C ILE A 37 -5.73 6.50 4.57
N ASP A 38 -5.93 7.05 3.39
CA ASP A 38 -6.96 8.05 3.15
C ASP A 38 -8.31 7.35 3.02
N THR A 39 -9.21 7.61 3.97
CA THR A 39 -10.52 6.94 4.00
C THR A 39 -11.51 7.46 2.96
N ARG A 40 -11.20 8.59 2.28
CA ARG A 40 -12.04 9.21 1.24
C ARG A 40 -11.74 8.61 -0.13
N SER A 41 -10.46 8.46 -0.48
CA SER A 41 -9.98 7.88 -1.73
C SER A 41 -9.63 6.40 -1.63
N GLY A 42 -9.48 5.84 -0.42
CA GLY A 42 -8.96 4.48 -0.22
C GLY A 42 -7.47 4.35 -0.57
N ALA A 43 -6.76 5.47 -0.68
CA ALA A 43 -5.36 5.51 -1.08
C ALA A 43 -4.46 5.33 0.14
N TYR A 44 -3.47 4.46 0.01
CA TYR A 44 -2.39 4.34 0.98
C TYR A 44 -1.55 5.64 0.98
N MET A 45 -1.48 6.36 2.10
CA MET A 45 -0.74 7.63 2.22
C MET A 45 0.70 7.44 2.72
N GLY A 46 0.99 6.34 3.42
CA GLY A 46 2.33 6.06 3.92
C GLY A 46 2.34 5.20 5.18
N ARG A 47 3.53 4.75 5.58
CA ARG A 47 3.79 4.15 6.90
C ARG A 47 4.10 5.26 7.90
N ALA A 48 3.61 5.13 9.12
CA ALA A 48 3.98 6.03 10.22
C ALA A 48 5.19 5.46 10.98
#